data_AF-A0A962LYQ9-F1
#
_entry.id   AF-A0A962LYQ9-F1
#
_cell.length_a   1.000
_cell.length_b   1.000
_cell.length_c   1.000
_cell.angle_alpha   90.00
_cell.angle_beta   90.00
_cell.angle_gamma   90.00
#
_symmetry.space_group_name_H-M   'P 1'
#
loop_
_entity.id
_entity.type
_entity.pdbx_description
1 polymer ?
#
loop_
_entity_poly.entity_id
_entity_poly.type
_entity_poly.pdbx_seq_one_letter_code
_entity_poly.pdbx_strand_id
1 'polypeptide(L)'
;VGIPRFVTGASRSGELGFGHAVIPAPDIEPTTSFYTDLIGFGVCDVLHLQTPPSRVVFMHADNPRQHSLALYDQPHPVGVVHVMVEVDTLDQVGLALDRAKRAGHPVIASLGRHVNDNMCSFYVLAPGGIAFEYGCDGLLVQDWARYTPTVSTEGDLWGHEYNFPGVNEPN
;
A
#
# COMPACT_ATOMS: atom_id res chain seq x y z
N VAL A 1 -5.31 16.09 19.65
CA VAL A 1 -5.82 14.95 18.85
C VAL A 1 -5.36 15.16 17.42
N GLY A 2 -4.73 14.17 16.80
CA GLY A 2 -4.21 14.27 15.44
C GLY A 2 -2.73 13.92 15.36
N ILE A 3 -2.19 14.00 14.15
CA ILE A 3 -0.76 13.90 13.85
C ILE A 3 -0.23 15.29 13.50
N PRO A 4 1.07 15.56 13.68
CA PRO A 4 1.66 16.84 13.28
C PRO A 4 1.65 17.03 11.75
N ARG A 5 1.85 15.94 11.00
CA ARG A 5 1.91 15.92 9.53
C ARG A 5 1.88 14.48 9.00
N PHE A 6 1.58 14.33 7.71
CA PHE A 6 1.91 13.12 6.95
C PHE A 6 3.34 13.21 6.39
N VAL A 7 3.93 12.06 6.10
CA VAL A 7 5.24 11.94 5.44
C VAL A 7 5.06 12.10 3.93
N THR A 8 5.20 13.33 3.46
CA THR A 8 5.12 13.68 2.03
C THR A 8 6.47 14.12 1.44
N GLY A 9 7.55 14.02 2.22
CA GLY A 9 8.90 14.38 1.81
C GLY A 9 9.96 13.74 2.70
N ALA A 10 11.12 13.45 2.12
CA ALA A 10 12.27 12.90 2.84
C ALA A 10 13.18 14.03 3.35
N SER A 11 13.78 13.86 4.54
CA SER A 11 14.53 14.87 5.30
C SER A 11 15.75 15.49 4.58
N ARG A 12 16.10 15.04 3.35
CA ARG A 12 17.28 15.51 2.63
C ARG A 12 17.10 16.00 1.18
N SER A 13 15.98 15.80 0.47
CA SER A 13 15.78 16.45 -0.86
C SER A 13 14.55 16.04 -1.69
N GLY A 14 13.85 14.95 -1.40
CA GLY A 14 12.83 14.40 -2.32
C GLY A 14 11.40 14.59 -1.84
N GLU A 15 10.50 15.03 -2.72
CA GLU A 15 9.05 14.85 -2.56
C GLU A 15 8.73 13.35 -2.56
N LEU A 16 7.83 12.89 -1.69
CA LEU A 16 7.40 11.48 -1.62
C LEU A 16 5.96 11.28 -2.08
N GLY A 17 5.32 12.34 -2.59
CA GLY A 17 3.88 12.35 -2.85
C GLY A 17 3.05 12.22 -1.57
N PHE A 18 1.78 11.84 -1.71
CA PHE A 18 0.87 11.71 -0.56
C PHE A 18 1.00 10.36 0.19
N GLY A 19 1.69 9.38 -0.40
CA GLY A 19 1.61 7.97 -0.07
C GLY A 19 1.53 7.14 -1.35
N HIS A 20 0.64 6.14 -1.38
CA HIS A 20 0.38 5.34 -2.57
C HIS A 20 -1.09 4.98 -2.75
N ALA A 21 -1.43 4.55 -3.96
CA ALA A 21 -2.72 3.95 -4.27
C ALA A 21 -2.52 2.60 -4.95
N VAL A 22 -3.36 1.63 -4.60
CA VAL A 22 -3.46 0.35 -5.29
C VAL A 22 -4.78 0.31 -6.02
N ILE A 23 -4.74 0.13 -7.34
CA ILE A 23 -5.93 0.16 -8.21
C ILE A 23 -6.08 -1.15 -8.97
N PRO A 24 -7.33 -1.58 -9.27
CA PRO A 24 -7.56 -2.74 -10.11
C PRO A 24 -7.15 -2.45 -11.56
N ALA A 25 -6.51 -3.43 -12.18
CA ALA A 25 -6.07 -3.44 -13.56
C ALA A 25 -6.25 -4.85 -14.15
N PRO A 26 -7.49 -5.26 -14.48
CA PRO A 26 -7.75 -6.60 -15.04
C PRO A 26 -6.92 -6.90 -16.31
N ASP A 27 -6.69 -5.88 -17.14
CA ASP A 27 -5.76 -5.94 -18.27
C ASP A 27 -4.37 -5.44 -17.84
N ILE A 28 -3.71 -6.20 -16.96
CA ILE A 28 -2.51 -5.71 -16.24
C ILE A 28 -1.31 -5.41 -17.15
N GLU A 29 -1.08 -6.19 -18.20
CA GLU A 29 0.05 -5.98 -19.12
C GLU A 29 -0.05 -4.63 -19.87
N PRO A 30 -1.13 -4.32 -20.61
CA PRO A 30 -1.24 -3.03 -21.28
C PRO A 30 -1.35 -1.86 -20.29
N THR A 31 -1.92 -2.08 -19.10
CA THR A 31 -1.97 -1.04 -18.05
C THR A 31 -0.57 -0.73 -17.52
N THR A 32 0.26 -1.76 -17.30
CA THR A 32 1.65 -1.59 -16.88
C THR A 32 2.44 -0.83 -17.94
N SER A 33 2.34 -1.23 -19.22
CA SER A 33 2.98 -0.50 -20.33
C SER A 33 2.54 0.95 -20.42
N PHE A 34 1.27 1.27 -20.16
CA PHE A 34 0.82 2.66 -20.12
C PHE A 34 1.55 3.46 -19.03
N TYR A 35 1.62 2.93 -17.81
CA TYR A 35 2.30 3.63 -16.71
C TYR A 35 3.82 3.70 -16.89
N THR A 36 4.45 2.68 -17.45
CA THR A 36 5.90 2.67 -17.66
C THR A 36 6.32 3.49 -18.88
N ASP A 37 5.69 3.25 -20.03
CA ASP A 37 6.19 3.73 -21.32
C ASP A 37 5.68 5.14 -21.66
N LEU A 38 4.48 5.50 -21.16
CA LEU A 38 3.89 6.82 -21.41
C LEU A 38 4.01 7.76 -20.21
N ILE A 39 3.70 7.28 -19.00
CA ILE A 39 3.71 8.12 -17.80
C ILE A 39 5.12 8.20 -17.18
N GLY A 40 5.94 7.16 -17.32
CA GLY A 40 7.33 7.14 -16.84
C GLY A 40 7.52 6.55 -15.44
N PHE A 41 6.57 5.75 -14.94
CA PHE A 41 6.76 4.97 -13.72
C PHE A 41 7.78 3.85 -13.95
N GLY A 42 8.48 3.44 -12.90
CA GLY A 42 9.34 2.26 -12.92
C GLY A 42 8.80 1.14 -12.03
N VAL A 43 8.92 -0.11 -12.46
CA VAL A 43 8.50 -1.28 -11.66
C VAL A 43 9.56 -1.58 -10.60
N CYS A 44 9.15 -1.70 -9.34
CA CYS A 44 10.04 -1.94 -8.20
C CYS A 44 9.82 -3.29 -7.49
N ASP A 45 8.62 -3.86 -7.57
CA ASP A 45 8.31 -5.18 -7.01
C ASP A 45 7.13 -5.81 -7.77
N VAL A 46 7.13 -7.13 -7.85
CA VAL A 46 6.00 -7.91 -8.34
C VAL A 46 5.65 -8.97 -7.30
N LEU A 47 4.49 -8.82 -6.66
CA LEU A 47 3.97 -9.79 -5.70
C LEU A 47 3.02 -10.77 -6.39
N HIS A 48 3.30 -12.05 -6.26
CA HIS A 48 2.41 -13.14 -6.66
C HIS A 48 1.69 -13.70 -5.43
N LEU A 49 0.39 -13.49 -5.36
CA LEU A 49 -0.48 -14.05 -4.34
C LEU A 49 -0.90 -15.46 -4.74
N GLN A 50 -0.94 -16.38 -3.79
CA GLN A 50 -1.22 -17.80 -4.07
C GLN A 50 -2.71 -18.16 -3.99
N THR A 51 -3.52 -17.42 -3.23
CA THR A 51 -4.91 -17.82 -2.96
C THR A 51 -5.83 -16.60 -2.75
N PRO A 52 -6.71 -16.29 -3.73
CA PRO A 52 -6.68 -16.79 -5.10
C PRO A 52 -5.38 -16.38 -5.83
N PRO A 53 -4.93 -17.12 -6.86
CA PRO A 53 -3.81 -16.70 -7.68
C PRO A 53 -4.07 -15.33 -8.30
N SER A 54 -3.23 -14.36 -7.98
CA SER A 54 -3.30 -12.99 -8.48
C SER A 54 -1.94 -12.32 -8.37
N ARG A 55 -1.81 -11.14 -8.97
CA ARG A 55 -0.55 -10.39 -9.00
C ARG A 55 -0.76 -8.92 -8.73
N VAL A 56 0.17 -8.35 -7.96
CA VAL A 56 0.30 -6.91 -7.75
C VAL A 56 1.63 -6.43 -8.32
N VAL A 57 1.59 -5.43 -9.20
CA VAL A 57 2.78 -4.79 -9.79
C VAL A 57 2.96 -3.43 -9.12
N PHE A 58 4.02 -3.29 -8.34
CA PHE A 58 4.35 -2.07 -7.61
C PHE A 58 5.26 -1.18 -8.44
N MET A 59 4.97 0.12 -8.44
CA MET A 59 5.67 1.08 -9.27
C MET A 59 6.01 2.39 -8.53
N HIS A 60 7.23 2.87 -8.74
CA HIS A 60 7.73 4.15 -8.24
C HIS A 60 7.56 5.25 -9.29
N ALA A 61 7.45 6.49 -8.82
CA ALA A 61 7.33 7.70 -9.65
C ALA A 61 8.64 8.51 -9.64
N ASP A 62 9.77 7.83 -9.83
CA ASP A 62 11.13 8.40 -9.79
C ASP A 62 11.44 9.29 -8.57
N ASN A 63 10.79 8.98 -7.45
CA ASN A 63 11.04 9.59 -6.15
C ASN A 63 11.44 8.48 -5.15
N PRO A 64 11.96 8.83 -3.96
CA PRO A 64 12.49 7.79 -3.06
C PRO A 64 11.46 6.81 -2.50
N ARG A 65 10.15 7.07 -2.54
CA ARG A 65 9.14 6.14 -2.05
C ARG A 65 9.17 4.86 -2.89
N GLN A 66 9.24 3.70 -2.23
CA GLN A 66 9.35 2.40 -2.92
C GLN A 66 8.27 2.24 -4.01
N HIS A 67 7.00 2.57 -3.72
CA HIS A 67 5.97 2.68 -4.74
C HIS A 67 5.01 3.83 -4.45
N SER A 68 4.56 4.51 -5.50
CA SER A 68 3.47 5.50 -5.42
C SER A 68 2.17 4.97 -6.04
N LEU A 69 2.27 3.91 -6.84
CA LEU A 69 1.16 3.22 -7.49
C LEU A 69 1.42 1.72 -7.45
N ALA A 70 0.36 0.93 -7.25
CA ALA A 70 0.39 -0.47 -7.59
C ALA A 70 -0.85 -0.90 -8.37
N LEU A 71 -0.66 -1.87 -9.26
CA LEU A 71 -1.73 -2.43 -10.10
C LEU A 71 -2.05 -3.84 -9.63
N TYR A 72 -3.31 -4.07 -9.29
CA TYR A 72 -3.82 -5.39 -8.91
C TYR A 72 -4.55 -6.03 -10.09
N ASP A 73 -4.18 -7.26 -10.48
CA ASP A 73 -4.71 -7.88 -11.71
C ASP A 73 -6.17 -8.37 -11.64
N GLN A 74 -6.87 -8.16 -10.52
CA GLN A 74 -8.29 -8.50 -10.39
C GLN A 74 -9.17 -7.25 -10.32
N PRO A 75 -10.46 -7.36 -10.73
CA PRO A 75 -11.42 -6.27 -10.54
C PRO A 75 -11.64 -5.98 -9.04
N HIS A 76 -11.92 -4.73 -8.71
CA HIS A 76 -12.31 -4.30 -7.36
C HIS A 76 -13.59 -3.45 -7.41
N PRO A 77 -14.64 -3.75 -6.61
CA PRO A 77 -15.96 -3.12 -6.73
C PRO A 77 -15.97 -1.58 -6.63
N VAL A 78 -15.04 -1.01 -5.86
CA VAL A 78 -14.96 0.44 -5.60
C VAL A 78 -13.98 1.14 -6.57
N GLY A 79 -13.27 0.40 -7.43
CA GLY A 79 -12.28 0.95 -8.36
C GLY A 79 -10.95 1.37 -7.71
N VAL A 80 -10.80 1.16 -6.41
CA VAL A 80 -9.56 1.33 -5.63
C VAL A 80 -9.48 0.17 -4.65
N VAL A 81 -8.35 -0.53 -4.59
CA VAL A 81 -8.10 -1.59 -3.61
C VAL A 81 -7.84 -0.93 -2.26
N HIS A 82 -6.84 -0.04 -2.20
CA HIS A 82 -6.60 0.82 -1.05
C HIS A 82 -5.82 2.08 -1.40
N VAL A 83 -5.85 3.03 -0.47
CA VAL A 83 -4.99 4.21 -0.43
C VAL A 83 -4.17 4.15 0.84
N MET A 84 -2.91 4.56 0.78
CA MET A 84 -2.01 4.59 1.92
C MET A 84 -1.56 6.00 2.24
N VAL A 85 -1.47 6.30 3.53
CA VAL A 85 -0.79 7.50 4.04
C VAL A 85 0.22 7.13 5.12
N GLU A 86 1.35 7.84 5.11
CA GLU A 86 2.48 7.55 5.99
C GLU A 86 2.63 8.60 7.10
N VAL A 87 3.01 8.13 8.29
CA VAL A 87 3.29 8.95 9.46
C VAL A 87 4.68 8.69 10.02
N ASP A 88 5.16 9.59 10.89
CA ASP A 88 6.55 9.61 11.30
C ASP A 88 6.93 8.44 12.23
N THR A 89 5.99 7.90 13.01
CA THR A 89 6.33 6.92 14.05
C THR A 89 5.27 5.83 14.24
N LEU A 90 5.72 4.67 14.72
CA LEU A 90 4.86 3.56 15.10
C LEU A 90 3.84 3.94 16.19
N ASP A 91 4.21 4.82 17.12
CA ASP A 91 3.27 5.33 18.13
C ASP A 91 2.10 6.09 17.48
N GLN A 92 2.34 6.85 16.41
CA GLN A 92 1.28 7.53 15.68
C GLN A 92 0.36 6.54 14.95
N VAL A 93 0.91 5.44 14.43
CA VAL A 93 0.15 4.31 13.85
C VAL A 93 -0.72 3.65 14.93
N GLY A 94 -0.14 3.27 16.06
CA GLY A 94 -0.86 2.64 17.18
C GLY A 94 -1.98 3.52 17.74
N LEU A 95 -1.71 4.82 17.93
CA LEU A 95 -2.73 5.78 18.36
C LEU A 95 -3.85 5.94 17.32
N ALA A 96 -3.57 5.81 16.02
CA ALA A 96 -4.58 5.82 14.97
C ALA A 96 -5.44 4.55 15.00
N LEU A 97 -4.81 3.38 15.17
CA LEU A 97 -5.49 2.10 15.34
C LEU A 97 -6.46 2.12 16.52
N ASP A 98 -6.03 2.64 17.68
CA ASP A 98 -6.90 2.77 18.87
C ASP A 98 -8.08 3.71 18.63
N ARG A 99 -7.88 4.81 17.88
CA ARG A 99 -8.96 5.72 17.50
C ARG A 99 -9.96 5.05 16.56
N ALA A 100 -9.49 4.33 15.54
CA ALA A 100 -10.35 3.61 14.60
C ALA A 100 -11.21 2.56 15.33
N LYS A 101 -10.60 1.77 16.23
CA LYS A 101 -11.30 0.79 17.06
C LYS A 101 -12.35 1.43 17.97
N ARG A 102 -11.99 2.50 18.70
CA ARG A 102 -12.96 3.22 19.56
C ARG A 102 -14.12 3.83 18.79
N ALA A 103 -13.89 4.26 17.54
CA ALA A 103 -14.92 4.79 16.66
C ALA A 103 -15.78 3.69 15.99
N GLY A 104 -15.45 2.41 16.18
CA GLY A 104 -16.18 1.28 15.60
C GLY A 104 -15.92 1.08 14.10
N HIS A 105 -14.83 1.64 13.55
CA HIS A 105 -14.48 1.40 12.15
C HIS A 105 -13.90 -0.02 11.99
N PRO A 106 -14.29 -0.77 10.94
CA PRO A 106 -13.73 -2.09 10.67
C PRO A 106 -12.23 -2.01 10.37
N VAL A 107 -11.43 -2.71 11.17
CA VAL A 107 -10.01 -2.95 10.90
C VAL A 107 -9.95 -4.20 10.04
N ILE A 108 -9.57 -4.04 8.77
CA ILE A 108 -9.61 -5.12 7.76
C ILE A 108 -8.28 -5.86 7.62
N ALA A 109 -7.21 -5.31 8.20
CA ALA A 109 -5.97 -6.02 8.45
C ALA A 109 -5.39 -5.53 9.77
N SER A 110 -4.94 -6.47 10.62
CA SER A 110 -4.27 -6.14 11.88
C SER A 110 -2.94 -5.41 11.66
N LEU A 111 -2.29 -4.93 12.73
CA LEU A 111 -0.94 -4.35 12.60
C LEU A 111 0.02 -5.39 12.02
N GLY A 112 0.76 -5.04 10.98
CA GLY A 112 1.72 -5.91 10.31
C GLY A 112 2.87 -5.16 9.68
N ARG A 113 3.70 -5.90 8.94
CA ARG A 113 4.79 -5.31 8.17
C ARG A 113 4.97 -6.01 6.82
N HIS A 114 4.95 -5.23 5.74
CA HIS A 114 5.15 -5.75 4.39
C HIS A 114 6.60 -6.16 4.10
N VAL A 115 6.76 -7.14 3.20
CA VAL A 115 8.08 -7.66 2.78
C VAL A 115 8.82 -6.69 1.87
N ASN A 116 8.11 -6.09 0.91
CA ASN A 116 8.71 -5.33 -0.20
C ASN A 116 9.09 -3.89 0.19
N ASP A 117 8.15 -3.15 0.78
CA ASP A 117 8.33 -1.73 1.12
C ASP A 117 8.62 -1.50 2.62
N ASN A 118 8.71 -2.56 3.43
CA ASN A 118 8.93 -2.52 4.88
C ASN A 118 7.86 -1.73 5.67
N MET A 119 6.73 -1.38 5.04
CA MET A 119 5.71 -0.55 5.67
C MET A 119 5.10 -1.25 6.87
N CYS A 120 5.13 -0.58 8.01
CA CYS A 120 4.54 -1.03 9.26
C CYS A 120 3.17 -0.38 9.42
N SER A 121 2.11 -1.09 9.07
CA SER A 121 0.79 -0.51 8.88
C SER A 121 -0.35 -1.36 9.45
N PHE A 122 -1.54 -0.77 9.44
CA PHE A 122 -2.81 -1.49 9.56
C PHE A 122 -3.78 -0.93 8.54
N TYR A 123 -4.86 -1.66 8.30
CA TYR A 123 -5.87 -1.27 7.33
C TYR A 123 -7.22 -1.06 7.99
N VAL A 124 -7.87 0.06 7.66
CA VAL A 124 -9.21 0.40 8.14
C VAL A 124 -10.14 0.70 6.97
N LEU A 125 -11.39 0.28 7.07
CA LEU A 125 -12.40 0.60 6.07
C LEU A 125 -13.00 1.98 6.33
N ALA A 126 -12.76 2.91 5.40
CA ALA A 126 -13.36 4.25 5.43
C ALA A 126 -14.81 4.22 4.91
N PRO A 127 -15.62 5.25 5.22
CA PRO A 127 -16.93 5.43 4.61
C PRO A 127 -16.84 5.36 3.08
N GLY A 128 -17.74 4.61 2.45
CA GLY A 128 -17.72 4.35 1.00
C GLY A 128 -16.99 3.07 0.60
N GLY A 129 -16.47 2.29 1.56
CA GLY A 129 -15.87 0.97 1.30
C GLY A 129 -14.42 1.02 0.79
N ILE A 130 -13.77 2.18 0.92
CA ILE A 130 -12.36 2.36 0.54
C ILE A 130 -11.49 1.90 1.71
N ALA A 131 -10.57 0.97 1.46
CA ALA A 131 -9.55 0.61 2.44
C ALA A 131 -8.50 1.72 2.54
N PHE A 132 -8.18 2.11 3.77
CA PHE A 132 -7.07 3.01 4.07
C PHE A 132 -6.01 2.24 4.84
N GLU A 133 -4.82 2.17 4.24
CA GLU A 133 -3.60 1.74 4.90
C GLU A 133 -2.98 2.94 5.63
N TYR A 134 -2.60 2.74 6.89
CA TYR A 134 -2.00 3.79 7.71
C TYR A 134 -0.73 3.25 8.36
N GLY A 135 0.43 3.80 7.98
CA GLY A 135 1.70 3.16 8.32
C GLY A 135 2.88 4.11 8.53
N CYS A 136 4.03 3.53 8.87
CA CYS A 136 5.32 4.20 9.00
C CYS A 136 6.47 3.28 8.54
N ASP A 137 7.68 3.83 8.46
CA ASP A 137 8.93 3.13 8.12
C ASP A 137 9.03 2.64 6.68
N GLY A 138 8.36 3.30 5.73
CA GLY A 138 8.45 2.95 4.31
C GLY A 138 9.89 2.97 3.79
N LEU A 139 10.26 1.95 3.03
CA LEU A 139 11.58 1.84 2.40
C LEU A 139 11.79 3.03 1.45
N LEU A 140 12.91 3.73 1.65
CA LEU A 140 13.35 4.80 0.77
C LEU A 140 14.48 4.34 -0.14
N VAL A 141 14.22 4.31 -1.44
CA VAL A 141 15.20 4.00 -2.48
C VAL A 141 15.94 5.28 -2.88
N GLN A 142 17.26 5.32 -2.63
CA GLN A 142 18.07 6.52 -2.90
C GLN A 142 18.58 6.61 -4.34
N ASP A 143 18.74 5.48 -5.01
CA ASP A 143 19.28 5.38 -6.37
C ASP A 143 18.56 4.26 -7.14
N TRP A 144 17.56 4.64 -7.93
CA TRP A 144 16.79 3.72 -8.76
C TRP A 144 17.64 3.00 -9.81
N ALA A 145 18.75 3.58 -10.26
CA ALA A 145 19.64 2.93 -11.22
C ALA A 145 20.43 1.76 -10.60
N ARG A 146 20.48 1.67 -9.26
CA ARG A 146 21.10 0.56 -8.52
C ARG A 146 20.10 -0.37 -7.85
N TYR A 147 18.82 -0.03 -7.91
CA TYR A 147 17.77 -0.84 -7.33
C TYR A 147 17.41 -1.98 -8.28
N THR A 148 17.41 -3.21 -7.77
CA THR A 148 16.95 -4.39 -8.52
C THR A 148 15.51 -4.67 -8.14
N PRO A 149 14.56 -4.66 -9.10
CA PRO A 149 13.17 -5.02 -8.82
C PRO A 149 13.06 -6.42 -8.22
N THR A 150 12.20 -6.53 -7.21
CA THR A 150 11.98 -7.80 -6.49
C THR A 150 10.79 -8.57 -7.06
N VAL A 151 10.79 -9.88 -6.81
CA VAL A 151 9.63 -10.74 -7.08
C VAL A 151 9.35 -11.50 -5.79
N SER A 152 8.14 -11.30 -5.27
CA SER A 152 7.74 -11.76 -3.94
C SER A 152 6.58 -12.75 -4.05
N THR A 153 6.54 -13.75 -3.17
CA THR A 153 5.40 -14.67 -3.02
C THR A 153 4.71 -14.54 -1.66
N GLU A 154 5.31 -13.76 -0.76
CA GLU A 154 4.78 -13.43 0.56
C GLU A 154 4.62 -11.91 0.63
N GLY A 155 3.45 -11.44 1.07
CA GLY A 155 3.18 -10.01 1.20
C GLY A 155 3.71 -9.42 2.49
N ASP A 156 3.79 -10.23 3.55
CA ASP A 156 3.94 -9.78 4.93
C ASP A 156 5.01 -10.57 5.68
N LEU A 157 5.90 -9.87 6.38
CA LEU A 157 6.89 -10.46 7.29
C LEU A 157 6.21 -11.01 8.55
N TRP A 158 5.18 -10.31 9.03
CA TRP A 158 4.36 -10.67 10.19
C TRP A 158 3.09 -9.80 10.23
N GLY A 159 2.08 -10.25 10.97
CA GLY A 159 0.83 -9.51 11.15
C GLY A 159 -0.02 -9.47 9.89
N HIS A 160 -0.73 -8.36 9.67
CA HIS A 160 -1.69 -8.19 8.57
C HIS A 160 -2.66 -9.38 8.46
N GLU A 161 -3.27 -9.76 9.58
CA GLU A 161 -4.36 -10.75 9.57
C GLU A 161 -5.58 -10.11 8.89
N TYR A 162 -5.83 -10.50 7.65
CA TYR A 162 -6.91 -9.92 6.85
C TYR A 162 -8.29 -10.45 7.25
N ASN A 163 -9.22 -9.53 7.49
CA ASN A 163 -10.62 -9.82 7.73
C ASN A 163 -11.49 -8.86 6.90
N PHE A 164 -12.12 -9.38 5.85
CA PHE A 164 -13.00 -8.62 4.96
C PHE A 164 -14.46 -8.78 5.41
N PRO A 165 -15.04 -7.82 6.15
CA PRO A 165 -16.43 -7.89 6.56
C PRO A 165 -17.35 -7.96 5.33
N GLY A 166 -18.28 -8.91 5.33
CA GLY A 166 -19.23 -9.13 4.23
C GLY A 166 -18.77 -10.11 3.14
N VAL A 167 -17.52 -10.61 3.16
CA VAL A 167 -17.07 -11.72 2.28
C VAL A 167 -17.20 -13.08 2.97
N ASN A 168 -17.11 -13.09 4.30
CA ASN A 168 -17.12 -14.31 5.13
C ASN A 168 -18.44 -14.52 5.93
N GLU A 169 -19.45 -13.67 5.75
CA GLU A 169 -20.75 -13.88 6.38
C GLU A 169 -21.68 -14.61 5.40
N PRO A 170 -22.17 -15.83 5.72
CA PRO A 170 -23.22 -16.43 4.93
C PRO A 170 -24.49 -15.57 5.03
N ASN A 171 -25.07 -15.23 3.87
CA ASN A 171 -26.41 -14.65 3.78
C ASN A 171 -27.46 -15.49 4.51
#